data_AF-A0A919PZL9-F1
#
_entry.id   AF-A0A919PZL9-F1
#
_cell.length_a   1.000
_cell.length_b   1.000
_cell.length_c   1.000
_cell.angle_alpha   90.00
_cell.angle_beta   90.00
_cell.angle_gamma   90.00
#
_symmetry.space_group_name_H-M   'P 1'
#
loop_
_entity.id
_entity.type
_entity.pdbx_description
1 polymer ?
#
loop_
_entity_poly.entity_id
_entity_poly.type
_entity_poly.pdbx_seq_one_letter_code
_entity_poly.pdbx_strand_id
1 'polypeptide(L)'
;MRYINAGHPPPLLIRHGKVARSLGGGWRMPLGVDDPQIEVAEESLERGDRLLLYTDGVTETRDQRGGMLTDAGLVDLVERDAGQLPAPEALRRLCHAALARYDGPPADEVTLMLRARDGTPAPPGNRAFGGRVLTGPMSAVGAASTRSPVPASCAI
;
A
#
# COMPACT_ATOMS: atom_id res chain seq x y z
N MET A 1 -12.39 -7.32 -3.22
CA MET A 1 -11.75 -6.28 -2.38
C MET A 1 -12.13 -4.94 -2.96
N ARG A 2 -12.50 -3.97 -2.12
CA ARG A 2 -12.75 -2.58 -2.54
C ARG A 2 -11.65 -1.72 -1.94
N TYR A 3 -11.05 -0.84 -2.72
CA TYR A 3 -9.91 -0.05 -2.28
C TYR A 3 -9.92 1.34 -2.92
N ILE A 4 -9.19 2.24 -2.26
CA ILE A 4 -8.89 3.59 -2.70
C ILE A 4 -7.39 3.76 -2.48
N ASN A 5 -6.70 4.35 -3.45
CA ASN A 5 -5.28 4.66 -3.36
C ASN A 5 -5.10 6.18 -3.23
N ALA A 6 -4.85 6.66 -2.01
CA ALA A 6 -4.69 8.08 -1.70
C ALA A 6 -3.25 8.56 -1.92
N GLY A 7 -2.76 8.46 -3.15
CA GLY A 7 -1.43 8.93 -3.55
C GLY A 7 -0.26 8.02 -3.14
N HIS A 8 -0.52 6.79 -2.71
CA HIS A 8 0.54 5.80 -2.49
C HIS A 8 0.92 5.09 -3.81
N PRO A 9 2.12 4.46 -3.86
CA PRO A 9 2.44 3.56 -4.95
C PRO A 9 1.37 2.46 -5.13
N PRO A 10 1.03 2.09 -6.38
CA PRO A 10 0.07 1.03 -6.64
C PRO A 10 0.43 -0.30 -5.95
N PRO A 11 -0.45 -0.90 -5.14
CA PRO A 11 -0.20 -2.19 -4.51
C PRO A 11 0.03 -3.30 -5.54
N LEU A 12 0.88 -4.27 -5.22
CA LEU A 12 1.13 -5.43 -6.09
C LEU A 12 0.24 -6.61 -5.68
N LEU A 13 -0.54 -7.12 -6.64
CA LEU A 13 -1.27 -8.38 -6.51
C LEU A 13 -0.35 -9.54 -6.91
N ILE A 14 -0.08 -10.42 -5.96
CA ILE A 14 0.76 -11.61 -6.14
C ILE A 14 -0.15 -12.84 -6.18
N ARG A 15 -0.07 -13.59 -7.28
CA ARG A 15 -0.84 -14.83 -7.50
C ARG A 15 0.09 -15.94 -7.94
N HIS A 16 -0.04 -17.11 -7.31
CA HIS A 16 0.85 -18.26 -7.54
C HIS A 16 2.35 -17.88 -7.45
N GLY A 17 2.67 -16.93 -6.56
CA GLY A 17 4.01 -16.40 -6.34
C GLY A 17 4.62 -15.57 -7.47
N LYS A 18 3.79 -15.06 -8.38
CA LYS A 18 4.18 -14.07 -9.39
C LYS A 18 3.37 -12.80 -9.25
N VAL A 19 3.90 -11.67 -9.71
CA VAL A 19 3.14 -10.42 -9.72
C VAL A 19 2.16 -10.48 -10.88
N ALA A 20 0.88 -10.63 -10.56
CA ALA A 20 -0.18 -10.71 -11.57
C ALA A 20 -0.59 -9.32 -12.07
N ARG A 21 -0.57 -8.31 -11.18
CA ARG A 21 -1.01 -6.95 -11.51
C ARG A 21 -0.47 -5.92 -10.52
N SER A 22 -0.23 -4.71 -11.00
CA SER A 22 -0.11 -3.49 -10.20
C SER A 22 -1.47 -2.78 -10.13
N LEU A 23 -2.02 -2.59 -8.93
CA LEU A 23 -3.38 -2.11 -8.71
C LEU A 23 -3.46 -0.57 -8.77
N GLY A 24 -3.45 -0.03 -9.98
CA GLY A 24 -3.50 1.42 -10.23
C GLY A 24 -4.89 2.08 -10.18
N GLY A 25 -5.96 1.33 -9.89
CA GLY A 25 -7.31 1.87 -9.81
C GLY A 25 -7.57 2.65 -8.51
N GLY A 26 -8.62 3.46 -8.49
CA GLY A 26 -9.03 4.19 -7.29
C GLY A 26 -7.99 5.21 -6.81
N TRP A 27 -7.08 5.62 -7.72
CA TRP A 27 -6.08 6.65 -7.44
C TRP A 27 -6.76 7.98 -7.18
N ARG A 28 -6.23 8.70 -6.20
CA ARG A 28 -6.66 10.05 -5.85
C ARG A 28 -5.51 10.84 -5.24
N MET A 29 -5.71 12.13 -5.09
CA MET A 29 -4.73 12.98 -4.42
C MET A 29 -4.54 12.59 -2.94
N PRO A 30 -3.35 12.85 -2.37
CA PRO A 30 -3.11 12.69 -0.94
C PRO A 30 -4.16 13.43 -0.10
N LEU A 31 -4.40 12.89 1.10
CA LEU A 31 -5.32 13.52 2.05
C LEU A 31 -4.88 14.95 2.37
N GLY A 32 -5.83 15.88 2.37
CA GLY A 32 -5.58 17.31 2.62
C GLY A 32 -5.45 18.16 1.36
N VAL A 33 -5.43 17.55 0.17
CA VAL A 33 -5.67 18.25 -1.09
C VAL A 33 -7.16 18.19 -1.42
N ASP A 34 -7.74 19.32 -1.83
CA ASP A 34 -9.13 19.36 -2.30
C ASP A 34 -9.26 18.52 -3.57
N ASP A 35 -9.74 17.30 -3.39
CA ASP A 35 -10.03 16.36 -4.45
C ASP A 35 -11.52 16.01 -4.43
N PRO A 36 -12.32 16.55 -5.37
CA PRO A 36 -13.75 16.36 -5.39
C PRO A 36 -14.16 14.96 -5.86
N GLN A 37 -13.25 14.13 -6.37
CA GLN A 37 -13.57 12.83 -6.96
C GLN A 37 -13.05 11.69 -6.08
N ILE A 38 -13.97 10.80 -5.67
CA ILE A 38 -13.63 9.54 -5.01
C ILE A 38 -13.98 8.42 -5.98
N GLU A 39 -12.96 7.81 -6.56
CA GLU A 39 -13.10 6.56 -7.30
C GLU A 39 -12.79 5.38 -6.37
N VAL A 40 -13.72 4.44 -6.27
CA VAL A 40 -13.49 3.18 -5.54
C VAL A 40 -13.21 2.10 -6.58
N ALA A 41 -12.02 1.52 -6.53
CA ALA A 41 -11.67 0.39 -7.36
C ALA A 41 -12.02 -0.93 -6.68
N GLU A 42 -12.31 -1.94 -7.50
CA GLU A 42 -12.62 -3.29 -7.05
C GLU A 42 -11.66 -4.29 -7.71
N GLU A 43 -11.16 -5.24 -6.92
CA GLU A 43 -10.32 -6.33 -7.41
C GLU A 43 -10.76 -7.66 -6.78
N SER A 44 -10.76 -8.72 -7.58
CA SER A 44 -11.19 -10.05 -7.14
C SER A 44 -10.00 -10.86 -6.66
N LEU A 45 -9.97 -11.16 -5.36
CA LEU A 45 -8.91 -11.94 -4.74
C LEU A 45 -9.31 -13.41 -4.65
N GLU A 46 -8.46 -14.28 -5.18
CA GLU A 46 -8.54 -15.73 -5.06
C GLU A 46 -7.90 -16.21 -3.75
N ARG A 47 -8.21 -17.44 -3.35
CA ARG A 47 -7.57 -18.06 -2.18
C ARG A 47 -6.08 -18.20 -2.45
N GLY A 48 -5.25 -17.76 -1.51
CA GLY A 48 -3.80 -17.80 -1.65
C GLY A 48 -3.20 -16.58 -2.36
N ASP A 49 -4.03 -15.69 -2.93
CA ASP A 49 -3.55 -14.39 -3.40
C ASP A 49 -2.96 -13.58 -2.24
N ARG A 50 -1.98 -12.76 -2.57
CA ARG A 50 -1.35 -11.85 -1.61
C ARG A 50 -1.34 -10.45 -2.19
N LEU A 51 -1.55 -9.48 -1.32
CA LEU A 51 -1.46 -8.07 -1.64
C LEU A 51 -0.25 -7.49 -0.93
N LEU A 52 0.70 -6.96 -1.70
CA LEU A 52 1.85 -6.23 -1.19
C LEU A 52 1.59 -4.73 -1.32
N LEU A 53 1.54 -4.05 -0.17
CA LEU A 53 1.50 -2.59 -0.07
C LEU A 53 2.88 -2.11 0.37
N TYR A 54 3.30 -0.98 -0.16
CA TYR A 54 4.62 -0.41 0.10
C TYR A 54 4.58 1.12 -0.02
N THR A 55 5.53 1.78 0.62
CA THR A 55 5.84 3.20 0.43
C THR A 55 6.86 3.37 -0.69
N ASP A 56 6.91 4.58 -1.25
CA ASP A 56 7.93 5.01 -2.23
C ASP A 56 9.35 4.87 -1.68
N GLY A 57 9.55 5.06 -0.37
CA GLY A 57 10.83 4.79 0.30
C GLY A 57 11.39 3.40 0.02
N VAL A 58 10.57 2.38 -0.29
CA VAL A 58 11.04 1.05 -0.73
C VAL A 58 11.66 1.11 -2.14
N THR A 59 10.97 1.71 -3.10
CA THR A 59 11.39 1.70 -4.51
C THR A 59 12.48 2.73 -4.79
N GLU A 60 12.60 3.74 -3.93
CA GLU A 60 13.67 4.74 -3.95
C GLU A 60 14.96 4.27 -3.25
N THR A 61 14.98 3.07 -2.66
CA THR A 61 16.20 2.48 -2.07
C THR A 61 17.34 2.41 -3.08
N ARG A 62 18.48 3.03 -2.75
CA ARG A 62 19.66 3.11 -3.62
C ARG A 62 20.71 2.09 -3.23
N ASP A 63 21.34 1.45 -4.22
CA ASP A 63 22.55 0.66 -3.99
C ASP A 63 23.82 1.53 -3.90
N GLN A 64 24.97 0.89 -3.68
CA GLN A 64 26.29 1.53 -3.62
C GLN A 64 26.68 2.33 -4.87
N ARG A 65 26.03 2.08 -6.01
CA ARG A 65 26.26 2.80 -7.27
C ARG A 65 25.24 3.93 -7.47
N GLY A 66 24.35 4.15 -6.50
CA GLY A 66 23.29 5.15 -6.52
C GLY A 66 22.02 4.71 -7.27
N GLY A 67 21.95 3.45 -7.74
CA GLY A 67 20.83 2.93 -8.51
C GLY A 67 19.61 2.61 -7.63
N MET A 68 18.44 3.13 -7.99
CA MET A 68 17.19 2.86 -7.26
C MET A 68 16.69 1.44 -7.51
N LEU A 69 15.96 0.85 -6.55
CA LEU A 69 15.31 -0.45 -6.74
C LEU A 69 14.23 -0.37 -7.83
N THR A 70 13.45 0.71 -7.87
CA THR A 70 12.31 0.94 -8.77
C THR A 70 11.18 -0.08 -8.60
N ASP A 71 10.00 0.24 -9.14
CA ASP A 71 8.85 -0.68 -9.13
C ASP A 71 9.19 -1.99 -9.86
N ALA A 72 9.90 -1.90 -10.99
CA ALA A 72 10.30 -3.06 -11.77
C ALA A 72 11.25 -3.97 -10.98
N GLY A 73 12.22 -3.40 -10.26
CA GLY A 73 13.13 -4.18 -9.42
C GLY A 73 12.43 -4.81 -8.21
N LEU A 74 11.40 -4.15 -7.65
CA LEU A 74 10.58 -4.75 -6.60
C LEU A 74 9.75 -5.93 -7.11
N VAL A 75 9.13 -5.82 -8.28
CA VAL A 75 8.44 -6.93 -8.95
C VAL A 75 9.38 -8.11 -9.13
N ASP A 76 10.54 -7.85 -9.71
CA ASP A 76 11.62 -8.80 -9.94
C ASP A 76 12.06 -9.53 -8.67
N LEU A 77 12.24 -8.79 -7.57
CA LEU A 77 12.60 -9.32 -6.26
C LEU A 77 11.50 -10.22 -5.70
N VAL A 78 10.24 -9.81 -5.83
CA VAL A 78 9.09 -10.61 -5.40
C VAL A 78 9.07 -11.95 -6.15
N GLU A 79 9.18 -11.93 -7.48
CA GLU A 79 9.05 -13.14 -8.29
C GLU A 79 10.21 -14.13 -8.08
N ARG A 80 11.43 -13.63 -7.89
CA ARG A 80 12.61 -14.49 -7.68
C ARG A 80 12.68 -15.06 -6.27
N ASP A 81 12.48 -14.22 -5.25
CA ASP A 81 12.99 -14.53 -3.92
C ASP A 81 11.92 -14.67 -2.84
N ALA A 82 10.69 -14.19 -3.07
CA ALA A 82 9.66 -14.10 -2.03
C ALA A 82 8.32 -14.74 -2.41
N GLY A 83 7.98 -14.83 -3.70
CA GLY A 83 6.66 -15.18 -4.18
C GLY A 83 6.17 -16.56 -3.75
N GLN A 84 7.09 -17.54 -3.67
CA GLN A 84 6.77 -18.92 -3.29
C GLN A 84 6.90 -19.20 -1.78
N LEU A 85 7.45 -18.27 -1.00
CA LEU A 85 7.68 -18.46 0.43
C LEU A 85 6.39 -18.23 1.23
N PRO A 86 6.24 -18.76 2.46
CA PRO A 86 5.16 -18.34 3.35
C PRO A 86 5.16 -16.83 3.60
N ALA A 87 3.99 -16.20 3.78
CA ALA A 87 3.88 -14.74 3.84
C ALA A 87 4.81 -14.05 4.88
N PRO A 88 4.98 -14.56 6.12
CA PRO A 88 5.92 -13.96 7.06
C PRO A 88 7.38 -14.00 6.58
N GLU A 89 7.77 -15.10 5.92
CA GLU A 89 9.12 -15.28 5.41
C GLU A 89 9.36 -14.45 4.15
N ALA A 90 8.37 -14.39 3.25
CA ALA A 90 8.38 -13.52 2.09
C ALA A 90 8.59 -12.06 2.50
N LEU A 91 7.83 -11.57 3.49
CA LEU A 91 7.97 -10.20 3.98
C LEU A 91 9.37 -9.96 4.58
N ARG A 92 9.88 -10.87 5.42
CA ARG A 92 11.25 -10.77 5.96
C ARG A 92 12.30 -10.67 4.86
N ARG A 93 12.21 -11.52 3.83
CA ARG A 93 13.16 -11.49 2.71
C ARG A 93 13.09 -10.17 1.92
N LEU A 94 11.88 -9.68 1.64
CA LEU A 94 11.71 -8.39 0.97
C LEU A 94 12.29 -7.24 1.79
N CYS A 95 12.01 -7.20 3.10
CA CYS A 95 12.58 -6.20 3.99
C CYS A 95 14.11 -6.27 4.03
N HIS A 96 14.68 -7.47 4.18
CA HIS A 96 16.14 -7.65 4.18
C HIS A 96 16.77 -7.22 2.85
N ALA A 97 16.17 -7.58 1.73
CA ALA A 97 16.68 -7.21 0.41
C ALA A 97 16.59 -5.70 0.17
N ALA A 98 15.53 -5.03 0.60
CA ALA A 98 15.41 -3.57 0.53
C ALA A 98 16.43 -2.88 1.42
N LEU A 99 16.58 -3.32 2.68
CA LEU A 99 17.50 -2.72 3.65
C LEU A 99 18.97 -2.97 3.31
N ALA A 100 19.30 -4.11 2.71
CA ALA A 100 20.67 -4.44 2.30
C ALA A 100 21.21 -3.53 1.18
N ARG A 101 20.36 -2.70 0.57
CA ARG A 101 20.79 -1.71 -0.42
C ARG A 101 21.45 -0.49 0.23
N TYR A 102 21.11 -0.15 1.48
CA TYR A 102 21.68 0.99 2.17
C TYR A 102 23.07 0.68 2.73
N ASP A 103 23.97 1.67 2.61
CA ASP A 103 25.28 1.70 3.28
C ASP A 103 25.22 2.69 4.47
N GLY A 104 24.21 2.53 5.32
CA GLY A 104 23.86 3.47 6.39
C GLY A 104 22.37 3.40 6.77
N PRO A 105 21.87 4.31 7.62
CA PRO A 105 20.44 4.38 7.91
C PRO A 105 19.65 4.74 6.64
N PRO A 106 18.40 4.25 6.50
CA PRO A 106 17.54 4.64 5.39
C PRO A 106 17.39 6.16 5.28
N ALA A 107 17.42 6.67 4.05
CA ALA A 107 17.22 8.10 3.78
C ALA A 107 15.75 8.53 3.96
N ASP A 108 14.82 7.56 3.93
CA ASP A 108 13.38 7.75 4.06
C ASP A 108 12.72 6.53 4.75
N GLU A 109 11.42 6.63 5.07
CA GLU A 109 10.65 5.55 5.66
C GLU A 109 10.42 4.40 4.67
N VAL A 110 10.93 3.22 5.03
CA VAL A 110 10.74 1.97 4.27
C VAL A 110 9.66 1.14 4.93
N THR A 111 8.46 1.13 4.35
CA THR A 111 7.33 0.38 4.88
C THR A 111 6.83 -0.65 3.86
N LEU A 112 6.69 -1.90 4.32
CA LEU A 112 6.17 -3.04 3.55
C LEU A 112 5.07 -3.74 4.35
N MET A 113 3.92 -3.99 3.72
CA MET A 113 2.82 -4.75 4.31
C MET A 113 2.35 -5.82 3.35
N LEU A 114 2.32 -7.07 3.81
CA LEU A 114 1.84 -8.20 3.03
C LEU A 114 0.58 -8.79 3.63
N ARG A 115 -0.55 -8.70 2.91
CA ARG A 115 -1.81 -9.34 3.31
C ARG A 115 -2.07 -10.57 2.45
N ALA A 116 -2.09 -11.75 3.05
CA ALA A 116 -2.54 -12.97 2.40
C ALA A 116 -4.05 -13.16 2.52
N ARG A 117 -4.72 -13.51 1.42
CA ARG A 117 -6.11 -13.96 1.43
C ARG A 117 -6.14 -15.42 1.86
N ASP A 118 -6.27 -15.62 3.16
CA ASP A 118 -6.61 -16.90 3.75
C ASP A 118 -8.04 -17.28 3.37
N GLY A 119 -8.29 -18.59 3.34
CA GLY A 119 -9.55 -19.19 2.91
C GLY A 119 -10.78 -18.86 3.74
N THR A 120 -10.66 -17.97 4.71
CA THR A 120 -11.73 -17.58 5.62
C THR A 120 -12.69 -16.64 4.86
N PRO A 121 -13.96 -17.03 4.66
CA PRO A 121 -14.93 -16.17 3.99
C PRO A 121 -15.03 -14.86 4.76
N ALA A 122 -15.10 -13.73 4.03
CA ALA A 122 -15.36 -12.47 4.68
C ALA A 122 -16.74 -12.56 5.36
N PRO A 123 -16.93 -12.03 6.58
CA PRO A 123 -18.27 -11.92 7.14
C PRO A 123 -19.15 -11.16 6.13
N PRO A 124 -20.43 -11.52 6.00
CA PRO A 124 -21.31 -10.87 5.03
C PRO A 124 -21.31 -9.36 5.29
N GLY A 125 -20.61 -8.63 4.43
CA GLY A 125 -20.55 -7.18 4.47
C GLY A 125 -21.93 -6.65 4.10
N ASN A 126 -22.44 -5.72 4.91
CA ASN A 126 -23.75 -5.11 4.70
C ASN A 126 -23.80 -4.51 3.27
N ARG A 127 -24.54 -5.16 2.37
CA ARG A 127 -24.71 -4.74 0.98
C ARG A 127 -25.67 -3.55 0.93
N ALA A 128 -25.16 -2.37 1.24
CA ALA A 128 -25.89 -1.12 1.01
C ALA A 128 -24.92 -0.01 0.65
N PHE A 129 -24.39 -0.01 -0.57
CA PHE A 129 -23.90 1.21 -1.22
C PHE A 129 -24.26 1.15 -2.70
N GLY A 130 -25.51 1.56 -3.00
CA GLY A 130 -25.85 2.04 -4.32
C GLY A 130 -25.10 3.34 -4.56
N GLY A 131 -24.45 3.47 -5.72
CA GLY A 131 -23.78 4.69 -6.12
C GLY A 131 -24.76 5.86 -6.10
N ARG A 132 -24.63 6.74 -5.11
CA ARG A 132 -25.07 8.13 -5.21
C ARG A 132 -23.81 8.97 -5.15
N VAL A 133 -23.47 9.57 -6.28
CA VAL A 133 -22.61 10.74 -6.33
C VAL A 133 -23.30 11.80 -5.46
N LEU A 134 -22.71 12.11 -4.30
CA LEU A 134 -23.17 13.21 -3.46
C LEU A 134 -22.64 14.51 -4.08
N THR A 135 -23.28 14.98 -5.15
CA THR A 135 -23.14 16.36 -5.59
C THR A 135 -24.11 17.22 -4.77
N GLY A 136 -23.63 17.78 -3.68
CA GLY A 136 -24.35 18.79 -2.90
C GLY A 136 -23.37 19.83 -2.35
N PRO A 137 -23.68 21.14 -2.40
CA PRO A 137 -22.81 22.15 -1.83
C PRO A 137 -22.77 21.99 -0.30
N MET A 138 -21.57 21.84 0.27
CA MET A 138 -21.41 21.87 1.72
C MET A 138 -21.52 23.32 2.20
N SER A 139 -22.65 23.66 2.80
CA SER A 139 -22.76 24.84 3.65
C SER A 139 -21.79 24.71 4.82
N ALA A 140 -21.05 25.79 5.08
CA ALA A 140 -20.08 25.92 6.15
C ALA A 140 -20.67 25.56 7.52
N VAL A 141 -20.02 24.65 8.23
CA VAL A 141 -20.25 24.41 9.66
C VAL A 141 -19.02 24.91 10.42
N GLY A 142 -19.31 25.72 11.43
CA GLY A 142 -18.41 26.62 12.12
C GLY A 142 -17.22 25.98 12.81
N ALA A 143 -16.18 26.80 12.90
CA ALA A 143 -15.01 26.59 13.72
C ALA A 143 -15.36 26.37 15.20
N ALA A 144 -14.76 25.35 15.80
CA ALA A 144 -14.52 25.32 17.25
C ALA A 144 -13.14 24.69 17.50
N SER A 145 -12.24 25.55 17.96
CA SER A 145 -10.88 25.29 18.39
C SER A 145 -10.88 24.49 19.71
N THR A 146 -10.04 23.44 19.79
CA THR A 146 -9.20 23.18 20.97
C THR A 146 -7.90 22.49 20.54
N ARG A 147 -6.77 23.14 20.85
CA ARG A 147 -5.41 22.56 20.75
C ARG A 147 -5.16 21.63 21.93
N SER A 148 -4.51 20.50 21.70
CA SER A 148 -3.68 19.81 22.69
C SER A 148 -2.55 19.04 22.00
N PRO A 149 -1.30 19.08 22.51
CA PRO A 149 -0.14 18.50 21.84
C PRO A 149 0.00 17.00 22.15
N VAL A 150 0.39 16.21 21.15
CA VAL A 150 0.79 14.81 21.34
C VAL A 150 2.31 14.72 21.20
N PRO A 151 3.05 14.19 22.18
CA PRO A 151 4.50 14.05 22.10
C PRO A 151 4.91 12.89 21.19
N ALA A 152 6.01 13.12 20.47
CA ALA A 152 6.74 12.12 19.72
C ALA A 152 7.29 11.03 20.65
N SER A 153 7.15 9.76 20.28
CA SER A 153 7.96 8.68 20.84
C SER A 153 8.32 7.69 19.75
N CYS A 154 9.58 7.81 19.34
CA CYS A 154 10.35 6.79 18.64
C CYS A 154 10.73 5.71 19.67
N ALA A 155 10.55 4.42 19.37
CA ALA A 155 11.16 3.35 20.15
C ALA A 155 11.34 2.07 19.30
N ILE A 156 12.60 1.93 18.86
CA ILE A 156 13.47 0.73 18.76
C ILE A 156 12.82 -0.61 18.45
#